data_AF-A0AAW2JN03-F1
#
_entry.id   AF-A0AAW2JN03-F1
#
_cell.length_a   1.000
_cell.length_b   1.000
_cell.length_c   1.000
_cell.angle_alpha   90.00
_cell.angle_beta   90.00
_cell.angle_gamma   90.00
#
_symmetry.space_group_name_H-M   'P 1'
#
loop_
_entity.id
_entity.type
_entity.pdbx_description
1 polymer ?
#
loop_
_entity_poly.entity_id
_entity_poly.type
_entity_poly.pdbx_seq_one_letter_code
_entity_poly.pdbx_strand_id
1 'polypeptide(L)'
;MEGSVSKKLEVNVSASEIWKAYGSLQLAQIAVDAFPRHIVDTQSWKAMATLEPSSKSLWLQVCRGGMVQAKVLGGDDVRRVKLAPTIEGGVLEQGFKSYITRLEAIEKKGKRDECIMIGTVEYVLEDESAFPLVASSIDGLYDIMKAVADYVIKQHNTTN
;
A
#
# COMPACT_ATOMS: atom_id res chain seq x y z
N MET A 1 -4.52 19.54 11.94
CA MET A 1 -3.11 19.46 11.49
C MET A 1 -3.02 18.73 10.16
N GLU A 2 -2.14 19.13 9.25
CA GLU A 2 -1.89 18.42 7.98
C GLU A 2 -0.41 18.13 7.81
N GLY A 3 -0.07 17.07 7.08
CA GLY A 3 1.32 16.71 6.84
C GLY A 3 1.50 15.49 5.96
N SER A 4 2.78 15.15 5.74
CA SER A 4 3.17 13.93 5.05
C SER A 4 4.38 13.28 5.73
N VAL A 5 4.38 11.95 5.77
CA VAL A 5 5.50 11.15 6.26
C VAL A 5 5.85 10.10 5.22
N SER A 6 7.14 9.82 5.02
CA SER A 6 7.59 8.83 4.05
C SER A 6 8.72 7.96 4.59
N LYS A 7 8.78 6.72 4.10
CA LYS A 7 9.88 5.78 4.33
C LYS A 7 10.35 5.21 2.99
N LYS A 8 11.64 4.87 2.96
CA LYS A 8 12.33 4.32 1.78
C LYS A 8 12.86 2.93 2.09
N LEU A 9 12.82 2.05 1.10
CA LEU A 9 13.43 0.73 1.15
C LEU A 9 14.22 0.50 -0.13
N GLU A 10 15.52 0.23 0.01
CA GLU A 10 16.36 -0.14 -1.13
C GLU A 10 16.31 -1.65 -1.33
N VAL A 11 16.12 -2.08 -2.58
CA VAL A 11 15.97 -3.50 -2.92
C VAL A 11 16.78 -3.83 -4.16
N ASN A 12 17.42 -4.99 -4.17
CA ASN A 12 18.20 -5.51 -5.30
C ASN A 12 17.31 -6.24 -6.31
N VAL A 13 16.24 -5.57 -6.73
CA VAL A 13 15.38 -5.97 -7.85
C VAL A 13 15.01 -4.71 -8.64
N SER A 14 14.67 -4.86 -9.92
CA SER A 14 14.26 -3.74 -10.75
C SER A 14 12.94 -3.12 -10.25
N ALA A 15 12.76 -1.82 -10.47
CA ALA A 15 11.51 -1.13 -10.16
C ALA A 15 10.34 -1.71 -10.96
N SER A 16 10.61 -2.23 -12.16
CA SER A 16 9.62 -2.90 -12.99
C SER A 16 9.02 -4.14 -12.34
N GLU A 17 9.84 -4.95 -11.66
CA GLU A 17 9.37 -6.18 -11.00
C GLU A 17 8.57 -5.87 -9.74
N ILE A 18 9.00 -4.88 -8.94
CA ILE A 18 8.19 -4.35 -7.84
C ILE A 18 6.85 -3.81 -8.34
N TRP A 19 6.86 -3.09 -9.47
CA TRP A 19 5.64 -2.49 -10.01
C TRP A 19 4.59 -3.52 -10.41
N LYS A 20 4.98 -4.71 -10.87
CA LYS A 20 4.02 -5.80 -11.16
C LYS A 20 3.24 -6.21 -9.91
N ALA A 21 3.88 -6.20 -8.74
CA ALA A 21 3.23 -6.47 -7.47
C ALA A 21 2.35 -5.29 -7.02
N TYR A 22 2.87 -4.06 -7.07
CA TYR A 22 2.13 -2.85 -6.68
C TYR A 22 0.92 -2.55 -7.57
N GLY A 23 1.10 -2.58 -8.89
CA GLY A 23 0.09 -2.22 -9.89
C GLY A 23 -1.04 -3.24 -10.06
N SER A 24 -0.96 -4.41 -9.42
CA SER A 24 -1.95 -5.47 -9.52
C SER A 24 -2.70 -5.70 -8.20
N LEU A 25 -3.68 -6.62 -8.24
CA LEU A 25 -4.35 -7.13 -7.04
C LEU A 25 -3.42 -7.98 -6.16
N GLN A 26 -2.23 -8.34 -6.68
CA GLN A 26 -1.24 -9.15 -5.96
C GLN A 26 -0.74 -8.47 -4.69
N LEU A 27 -0.69 -7.14 -4.64
CA LEU A 27 -0.36 -6.39 -3.43
C LEU A 27 -1.25 -6.78 -2.23
N ALA A 28 -2.57 -6.92 -2.46
CA ALA A 28 -3.50 -7.28 -1.40
C ALA A 28 -3.25 -8.73 -0.93
N GLN A 29 -2.98 -9.65 -1.86
CA GLN A 29 -2.65 -11.03 -1.53
C GLN A 29 -1.35 -11.12 -0.72
N ILE A 30 -0.30 -10.42 -1.14
CA ILE A 30 0.98 -10.35 -0.41
C ILE A 30 0.76 -9.82 1.00
N ALA A 31 -0.04 -8.77 1.16
CA ALA A 31 -0.34 -8.22 2.49
C ALA A 31 -1.07 -9.24 3.38
N VAL A 32 -2.06 -9.97 2.86
CA VAL A 32 -2.76 -11.04 3.59
C VAL A 32 -1.79 -12.14 4.01
N ASP A 33 -0.96 -12.61 3.09
CA ASP A 33 -0.05 -13.73 3.33
C ASP A 33 1.06 -13.35 4.33
N ALA A 34 1.53 -12.10 4.30
CA ALA A 34 2.53 -11.58 5.21
C ALA A 34 1.96 -11.26 6.61
N PHE A 35 0.70 -10.85 6.68
CA PHE A 35 0.04 -10.42 7.92
C PHE A 35 -1.27 -11.18 8.21
N PRO A 36 -1.25 -12.53 8.28
CA PRO A 36 -2.46 -13.34 8.40
C PRO A 36 -3.19 -13.14 9.74
N ARG A 37 -2.48 -12.65 10.77
CA ARG A 37 -3.06 -12.29 12.06
C ARG A 37 -3.71 -10.90 12.09
N HIS A 38 -3.51 -10.11 11.04
CA HIS A 38 -3.99 -8.75 10.94
C HIS A 38 -5.11 -8.55 9.91
N ILE A 39 -5.38 -9.54 9.06
CA ILE A 39 -6.40 -9.43 8.01
C ILE A 39 -7.36 -10.62 8.12
N VAL A 40 -8.63 -10.35 8.46
CA VAL A 40 -9.60 -11.37 8.90
C VAL A 40 -10.48 -11.91 7.76
N ASP A 41 -10.65 -11.18 6.66
CA ASP A 41 -11.45 -11.65 5.53
C ASP A 41 -10.91 -11.14 4.19
N THR A 42 -10.85 -12.05 3.23
CA THR A 42 -10.45 -11.83 1.83
C THR A 42 -11.59 -12.09 0.83
N GLN A 43 -12.71 -12.69 1.26
CA GLN A 43 -13.78 -13.11 0.35
C GLN A 43 -14.50 -11.94 -0.34
N SER A 44 -14.42 -10.73 0.20
CA SER A 44 -15.03 -9.53 -0.37
C SER A 44 -14.31 -9.01 -1.64
N TRP A 45 -13.16 -9.59 -2.04
CA TRP A 45 -12.43 -9.19 -3.26
C TRP A 45 -13.22 -9.42 -4.56
N LYS A 46 -14.04 -10.48 -4.59
CA LYS A 46 -14.67 -10.98 -5.82
C LYS A 46 -15.94 -10.22 -6.22
N ALA A 47 -16.58 -9.55 -5.26
CA ALA A 47 -17.88 -8.89 -5.48
C ALA A 47 -17.78 -7.42 -5.95
N MET A 48 -16.64 -6.74 -5.72
CA MET A 48 -16.51 -5.32 -6.11
C MET A 48 -15.83 -5.09 -7.46
N ALA A 49 -15.05 -6.06 -7.98
CA ALA A 49 -14.59 -5.99 -9.37
C ALA A 49 -15.76 -6.04 -10.38
N THR A 50 -16.95 -6.42 -9.91
CA THR A 50 -18.20 -6.47 -10.68
C THR A 50 -19.01 -5.17 -10.62
N LEU A 51 -18.69 -4.24 -9.71
CA LEU A 51 -19.35 -2.94 -9.61
C LEU A 51 -18.45 -1.86 -10.23
N GLU A 52 -18.82 -1.45 -11.45
CA GLU A 52 -18.27 -0.32 -12.23
C GLU A 52 -16.79 -0.45 -12.68
N PRO A 53 -16.53 -0.63 -14.00
CA PRO A 53 -15.19 -0.69 -14.59
C PRO A 53 -14.28 0.53 -14.31
N SER A 54 -14.85 1.61 -13.78
CA SER A 54 -14.20 2.91 -13.55
C SER A 54 -13.67 3.11 -12.13
N SER A 55 -13.99 2.23 -11.17
CA SER A 55 -13.70 2.45 -9.75
C SER A 55 -13.25 1.17 -9.04
N LYS A 56 -11.96 0.82 -9.14
CA LYS A 56 -11.38 -0.28 -8.36
C LYS A 56 -11.24 0.13 -6.88
N SER A 57 -12.29 -0.03 -6.09
CA SER A 57 -12.21 0.09 -4.64
C SER A 57 -11.75 -1.22 -4.00
N LEU A 58 -11.09 -1.15 -2.86
CA LEU A 58 -10.60 -2.28 -2.08
C LEU A 58 -10.99 -2.08 -0.61
N TRP A 59 -11.71 -3.04 -0.03
CA TRP A 59 -11.93 -3.11 1.42
C TRP A 59 -10.85 -3.99 2.04
N LEU A 60 -10.20 -3.48 3.08
CA LEU A 60 -9.24 -4.23 3.89
C LEU A 60 -9.68 -4.14 5.35
N GLN A 61 -9.90 -5.30 5.98
CA GLN A 61 -10.05 -5.34 7.42
C GLN A 61 -8.66 -5.35 8.05
N VAL A 62 -8.31 -4.29 8.78
CA VAL A 62 -7.04 -4.19 9.50
C VAL A 62 -7.32 -4.41 10.99
N CYS A 63 -6.82 -5.51 11.55
CA CYS A 63 -7.03 -5.85 12.96
C CYS A 63 -6.50 -4.73 13.86
N ARG A 64 -7.34 -4.36 14.84
CA ARG A 64 -7.21 -3.21 15.76
C ARG A 64 -7.60 -1.83 15.20
N GLY A 65 -7.94 -1.73 13.91
CA GLY A 65 -8.32 -0.47 13.27
C GLY A 65 -9.77 -0.39 12.77
N GLY A 66 -10.44 -1.51 12.52
CA GLY A 66 -11.77 -1.53 11.86
C GLY A 66 -11.67 -1.92 10.38
N MET A 67 -12.79 -1.88 9.66
CA MET A 67 -12.80 -2.05 8.20
C MET A 67 -12.36 -0.74 7.55
N VAL A 68 -11.39 -0.81 6.63
CA VAL A 68 -10.92 0.35 5.85
C VAL A 68 -11.34 0.14 4.40
N GLN A 69 -12.04 1.12 3.82
CA GLN A 69 -12.24 1.22 2.38
C GLN A 69 -11.18 2.14 1.79
N ALA A 70 -10.36 1.61 0.89
CA ALA A 70 -9.49 2.41 0.05
C ALA A 70 -10.00 2.38 -1.39
N LYS A 71 -10.08 3.54 -2.04
CA LYS A 71 -10.31 3.62 -3.49
C LYS A 71 -8.96 3.66 -4.18
N VAL A 72 -8.68 2.74 -5.11
CA VAL A 72 -7.48 2.85 -5.95
C VAL A 72 -7.78 3.89 -7.02
N LEU A 73 -7.20 5.09 -6.91
CA LEU A 73 -7.45 6.19 -7.86
C LEU A 73 -6.79 5.96 -9.22
N GLY A 74 -5.83 5.03 -9.28
CA GLY A 74 -5.07 4.70 -10.48
C GLY A 74 -3.61 4.47 -10.16
N GLY A 75 -2.92 3.77 -11.07
CA GLY A 75 -1.47 3.71 -11.11
C GLY A 75 -0.99 4.53 -12.31
N ASP A 76 0.03 5.36 -12.13
CA ASP A 76 0.81 5.87 -13.26
C ASP A 76 1.85 4.79 -13.59
N ASP A 77 1.57 3.97 -14.60
CA ASP A 77 2.45 2.87 -15.01
C ASP A 77 3.80 3.38 -15.57
N VAL A 78 3.85 4.61 -16.08
CA VAL A 78 5.07 5.23 -16.61
C VAL A 78 5.96 5.69 -15.46
N ARG A 79 5.37 6.34 -14.45
CA ARG A 79 6.09 6.83 -13.26
C ARG A 79 6.20 5.78 -12.15
N ARG A 80 5.50 4.65 -12.27
CA ARG A 80 5.36 3.59 -11.27
C ARG A 80 4.90 4.12 -9.91
N VAL A 81 3.83 4.91 -9.93
CA VAL A 81 3.22 5.52 -8.73
C VAL A 81 1.80 5.03 -8.56
N LYS A 82 1.49 4.39 -7.43
CA LYS A 82 0.12 4.00 -7.07
C LYS A 82 -0.41 4.92 -5.98
N LEU A 83 -1.61 5.43 -6.18
CA LEU A 83 -2.33 6.26 -5.21
C LEU A 83 -3.58 5.54 -4.71
N ALA A 84 -3.68 5.44 -3.38
CA ALA A 84 -4.82 4.84 -2.70
C ALA A 84 -5.27 5.74 -1.54
N PRO A 85 -6.22 6.67 -1.77
CA PRO A 85 -6.97 7.31 -0.70
C PRO A 85 -7.80 6.28 0.07
N THR A 86 -7.80 6.42 1.38
CA THR A 86 -8.84 5.86 2.23
C THR A 86 -10.05 6.77 2.17
N ILE A 87 -11.22 6.19 1.91
CA ILE A 87 -12.47 6.93 1.69
C ILE A 87 -13.53 6.61 2.76
N GLU A 88 -13.38 5.50 3.50
CA GLU A 88 -14.30 5.14 4.58
C GLU A 88 -13.61 4.25 5.63
N GLY A 89 -14.01 4.42 6.89
CA GLY A 89 -13.62 3.53 8.00
C GLY A 89 -12.17 3.65 8.48
N GLY A 90 -11.88 2.94 9.56
CA GLY A 90 -10.55 2.81 10.16
C GLY A 90 -9.92 4.12 10.64
N VAL A 91 -8.83 4.56 9.99
CA VAL A 91 -8.12 5.78 10.41
C VAL A 91 -9.00 7.03 10.34
N LEU A 92 -9.97 7.09 9.42
CA LEU A 92 -10.89 8.22 9.34
C LEU A 92 -11.78 8.32 10.59
N GLU A 93 -12.25 7.17 11.10
CA GLU A 93 -13.04 7.09 12.35
C GLU A 93 -12.19 7.39 13.60
N GLN A 94 -10.87 7.39 13.46
CA GLN A 94 -9.90 7.62 14.55
C GLN A 94 -9.33 9.05 14.52
N GLY A 95 -9.98 9.99 13.83
CA GLY A 95 -9.63 11.40 13.85
C GLY A 95 -8.90 11.93 12.61
N PHE A 96 -8.83 11.14 11.53
CA PHE A 96 -8.33 11.61 10.24
C PHE A 96 -9.48 12.17 9.39
N LYS A 97 -9.31 13.39 8.88
CA LYS A 97 -10.17 13.96 7.85
C LYS A 97 -9.83 13.43 6.45
N SER A 98 -8.54 13.20 6.20
CA SER A 98 -8.03 12.67 4.94
C SER A 98 -6.82 11.78 5.22
N TYR A 99 -6.72 10.67 4.49
CA TYR A 99 -5.62 9.74 4.58
C TYR A 99 -5.35 9.13 3.20
N ILE A 100 -4.19 9.44 2.62
CA ILE A 100 -3.78 9.00 1.29
C ILE A 100 -2.46 8.27 1.39
N THR A 101 -2.42 7.05 0.86
CA THR A 101 -1.19 6.28 0.73
C THR A 101 -0.67 6.35 -0.70
N ARG A 102 0.64 6.53 -0.82
CA ARG A 102 1.38 6.52 -2.09
C ARG A 102 2.48 5.47 -2.02
N LEU A 103 2.55 4.62 -3.04
CA LEU A 103 3.61 3.63 -3.22
C LEU A 103 4.31 3.89 -4.55
N GLU A 104 5.63 3.97 -4.51
CA GLU A 104 6.48 4.26 -5.66
C GLU A 104 7.61 3.23 -5.75
N ALA A 105 8.04 2.91 -6.97
CA ALA A 105 9.24 2.13 -7.24
C ALA A 105 10.10 2.85 -8.28
N ILE A 106 11.32 3.23 -7.90
CA ILE A 106 12.21 4.06 -8.71
C ILE A 106 13.52 3.30 -8.93
N GLU A 107 13.97 3.17 -10.18
CA GLU A 107 15.27 2.57 -10.47
C GLU A 107 16.40 3.40 -9.86
N LYS A 108 17.42 2.73 -9.32
CA LYS A 108 18.65 3.42 -8.91
C LYS A 108 19.40 3.89 -10.16
N LYS A 109 19.91 5.12 -10.11
CA LYS A 109 20.65 5.71 -11.23
C LYS A 109 21.83 4.80 -11.63
N GLY A 110 21.79 4.31 -12.87
CA GLY A 110 22.83 3.45 -13.42
C GLY A 110 22.75 1.97 -13.02
N LYS A 111 21.72 1.55 -12.28
CA LYS A 111 21.52 0.16 -11.85
C LYS A 111 20.09 -0.27 -12.14
N ARG A 112 19.89 -1.05 -13.20
CA ARG A 112 18.55 -1.49 -13.65
C ARG A 112 17.97 -2.63 -12.82
N ASP A 113 18.81 -3.30 -12.03
CA ASP A 113 18.43 -4.43 -11.18
C ASP A 113 18.37 -4.02 -9.69
N GLU A 114 18.41 -2.72 -9.40
CA GLU A 114 18.24 -2.19 -8.04
C GLU A 114 17.28 -1.01 -8.06
N CYS A 115 16.34 -0.99 -7.11
CA CYS A 115 15.35 0.05 -7.00
C CYS A 115 15.27 0.62 -5.57
N ILE A 116 14.58 1.75 -5.48
CA ILE A 116 14.17 2.40 -4.24
C ILE A 116 12.64 2.38 -4.23
N MET A 117 12.08 1.67 -3.26
CA MET A 117 10.66 1.70 -2.94
C MET A 117 10.40 2.87 -1.99
N ILE A 118 9.35 3.65 -2.25
CA ILE A 118 8.95 4.77 -1.40
C ILE A 118 7.49 4.59 -1.01
N GLY A 119 7.23 4.62 0.29
CA GLY A 119 5.89 4.63 0.86
C GLY A 119 5.66 5.97 1.54
N THR A 120 4.58 6.65 1.18
CA THR A 120 4.20 7.94 1.76
C THR A 120 2.77 7.88 2.28
N VAL A 121 2.55 8.46 3.46
CA VAL A 121 1.23 8.74 4.03
C VAL A 121 1.06 10.26 4.03
N GLU A 122 0.12 10.75 3.24
CA GLU A 122 -0.35 12.14 3.26
C GLU A 122 -1.63 12.18 4.10
N TYR A 123 -1.73 13.09 5.06
CA TYR A 123 -2.84 13.10 6.01
C TYR A 123 -3.31 14.50 6.39
N VAL A 124 -4.58 14.58 6.76
CA VAL A 124 -5.19 15.73 7.42
C VAL A 124 -5.92 15.20 8.64
N LEU A 125 -5.57 15.67 9.83
CA LEU A 125 -6.22 15.31 11.09
C LEU A 125 -7.35 16.29 11.41
N GLU A 126 -8.49 15.74 11.78
CA GLU A 126 -9.60 16.46 12.42
C GLU A 126 -9.41 16.51 13.95
N ASP A 127 -8.83 15.44 14.54
CA ASP A 127 -8.43 15.39 15.95
C ASP A 127 -6.91 15.18 16.08
N GLU A 128 -6.23 16.10 16.77
CA GLU A 128 -4.78 16.03 16.98
C GLU A 128 -4.36 14.87 17.89
N SER A 129 -5.28 14.32 18.70
CA SER A 129 -5.04 13.12 19.50
C SER A 129 -4.71 11.90 18.63
N ALA A 130 -5.09 11.93 17.35
CA ALA A 130 -4.83 10.90 16.35
C ALA A 130 -3.38 10.90 15.83
N PHE A 131 -2.57 11.93 16.14
CA PHE A 131 -1.21 12.05 15.60
C PHE A 131 -0.31 10.82 15.80
N PRO A 132 -0.33 10.11 16.95
CA PRO A 132 0.45 8.87 17.12
C PRO A 132 0.10 7.77 16.10
N LEU A 133 -1.10 7.78 15.52
CA LEU A 133 -1.51 6.83 14.49
C LEU A 133 -0.80 7.08 13.16
N VAL A 134 -0.29 8.28 12.90
CA VAL A 134 0.53 8.58 11.71
C VAL A 134 1.81 7.74 11.72
N ALA A 135 2.46 7.60 12.88
CA ALA A 135 3.65 6.76 13.03
C ALA A 135 3.34 5.28 12.78
N SER A 136 2.25 4.78 13.38
CA SER A 136 1.80 3.39 13.17
C SER A 136 1.43 3.12 11.70
N SER A 137 0.86 4.11 11.03
CA SER A 137 0.47 4.05 9.62
C SER A 137 1.67 3.92 8.70
N ILE A 138 2.71 4.74 8.90
CA ILE A 138 3.91 4.69 8.06
C ILE A 138 4.75 3.43 8.34
N ASP A 139 4.70 2.90 9.57
CA ASP A 139 5.33 1.62 9.91
C ASP A 139 4.62 0.46 9.21
N GLY A 140 3.29 0.41 9.27
CA GLY A 140 2.50 -0.61 8.56
C GLY A 140 2.71 -0.56 7.04
N LEU A 141 2.77 0.65 6.45
CA LEU A 141 3.08 0.80 5.03
C LEU A 141 4.48 0.27 4.69
N TYR A 142 5.47 0.54 5.55
CA TYR A 142 6.83 0.04 5.37
C TYR A 142 6.94 -1.48 5.47
N ASP A 143 6.17 -2.11 6.37
CA ASP A 143 6.12 -3.57 6.48
C ASP A 143 5.47 -4.21 5.23
N ILE A 144 4.45 -3.57 4.65
CA ILE A 144 3.90 -4.00 3.34
C ILE A 144 4.96 -3.90 2.24
N MET A 145 5.75 -2.82 2.20
CA MET A 145 6.84 -2.69 1.22
C MET A 145 7.87 -3.82 1.34
N LYS A 146 8.25 -4.18 2.57
CA LYS A 146 9.15 -5.33 2.81
C LYS A 146 8.55 -6.65 2.33
N ALA A 147 7.28 -6.91 2.65
CA ALA A 147 6.59 -8.12 2.22
C ALA A 147 6.57 -8.25 0.69
N VAL A 148 6.37 -7.14 -0.03
CA VAL A 148 6.44 -7.11 -1.49
C VAL A 148 7.86 -7.39 -1.99
N ALA A 149 8.88 -6.77 -1.39
CA ALA A 149 10.26 -7.02 -1.76
C ALA A 149 10.62 -8.51 -1.60
N ASP A 150 10.30 -9.10 -0.44
CA ASP A 150 10.56 -10.51 -0.13
C ASP A 150 9.85 -11.45 -1.10
N TYR A 151 8.59 -11.13 -1.43
CA TYR A 151 7.80 -11.89 -2.42
C TYR A 151 8.46 -11.88 -3.80
N VAL A 152 8.84 -10.70 -4.30
CA VAL A 152 9.45 -10.54 -5.63
C VAL A 152 10.80 -11.23 -5.70
N ILE A 153 11.65 -11.09 -4.67
CA ILE A 153 12.94 -11.77 -4.58
C ILE A 153 12.76 -13.29 -4.60
N LYS A 154 11.78 -13.82 -3.85
CA LYS A 154 11.50 -15.26 -3.82
C LYS A 154 11.03 -15.79 -5.18
N GLN A 155 10.19 -15.03 -5.90
CA GLN A 155 9.75 -15.41 -7.25
C GLN A 155 10.91 -15.44 -8.25
N HIS A 156 11.81 -14.46 -8.19
CA HIS A 156 13.04 -14.45 -9.02
C HIS A 156 13.89 -15.70 -8.79
N ASN A 157 14.08 -16.11 -7.53
CA ASN A 157 14.89 -17.27 -7.19
C ASN A 157 14.24 -18.62 -7.57
N THR A 158 12.93 -18.66 -7.84
CA THR A 158 12.22 -19.89 -8.23
C THR A 158 12.16 -20.09 -9.74
N THR A 159 12.51 -19.05 -10.52
CA THR A 159 12.39 -19.05 -12.00
C THR A 159 13.75 -19.16 -12.71
N ASN A 160 14.85 -19.21 -11.95
CA ASN A 160 16.22 -19.51 -12.43
C ASN A 160 16.59 -20.96 -12.11
#